data_AF-A0A938YTT5-F1
#
_entry.id   AF-A0A938YTT5-F1
#
_cell.length_a   1.000
_cell.length_b   1.000
_cell.length_c   1.000
_cell.angle_alpha   90.00
_cell.angle_beta   90.00
_cell.angle_gamma   90.00
#
_symmetry.space_group_name_H-M   'P 1'
#
loop_
_entity.id
_entity.type
_entity.pdbx_description
1 polymer ?
#
loop_
_entity_poly.entity_id
_entity_poly.type
_entity_poly.pdbx_seq_one_letter_code
_entity_poly.pdbx_strand_id
1 'polypeptide(L)'
;LVHRGFNGVTVNGLPFSTLADSTAGGRQVDGFHGISIEYMRSPKFLAADGGWNRVVWLPKEVKERVKDFIPKEVVDKIATEEDAQNVDALKALLKEKDHPVVARWEAEAAVEEAAVAEAIEEEGAMLPVASAATLPITAGGFKIILKDAKIYAKKVIIRSMKDNKKAKG
;
A
#
# COMPACT_ATOMS: atom_id res chain seq x y z
N LEU A 1 3.96 -11.51 9.00
CA LEU A 1 3.80 -11.53 10.47
C LEU A 1 5.17 -11.38 11.12
N VAL A 2 5.29 -10.73 12.28
CA VAL A 2 6.58 -10.62 13.00
C VAL A 2 6.31 -10.58 14.49
N HIS A 3 7.21 -11.16 15.29
CA HIS A 3 7.08 -11.21 16.75
C HIS A 3 8.05 -10.24 17.42
N ARG A 4 7.74 -9.85 18.66
CA ARG A 4 8.48 -8.82 19.40
C ARG A 4 9.97 -9.11 19.63
N GLY A 5 10.33 -10.38 19.74
CA GLY A 5 11.72 -10.83 19.94
C GLY A 5 12.56 -10.90 18.66
N PHE A 6 11.96 -10.64 17.50
CA PHE A 6 12.68 -10.66 16.24
C PHE A 6 13.58 -9.44 16.10
N ASN A 7 14.89 -9.65 16.09
CA ASN A 7 15.89 -8.57 15.99
C ASN A 7 16.22 -8.18 14.54
N GLY A 8 15.66 -8.87 13.55
CA GLY A 8 15.89 -8.61 12.14
C GLY A 8 14.94 -7.58 11.53
N VAL A 9 15.08 -7.41 10.21
CA VAL A 9 14.21 -6.57 9.39
C VAL A 9 13.24 -7.48 8.63
N THR A 10 11.97 -7.09 8.52
CA THR A 10 10.99 -7.84 7.73
C THR A 10 11.11 -7.52 6.24
N VAL A 11 10.46 -8.33 5.37
CA VAL A 11 10.53 -8.19 3.90
C VAL A 11 10.18 -6.81 3.33
N ASN A 12 9.46 -5.98 4.09
CA ASN A 12 9.12 -4.59 3.74
C ASN A 12 10.16 -3.56 4.23
N GLY A 13 11.31 -4.01 4.72
CA GLY A 13 12.40 -3.14 5.17
C GLY A 13 12.22 -2.53 6.56
N LEU A 14 11.22 -2.95 7.34
CA LEU A 14 10.94 -2.39 8.66
C LEU A 14 11.25 -3.38 9.80
N PRO A 15 11.81 -2.93 10.94
CA PRO A 15 11.91 -3.76 12.14
C PRO A 15 10.57 -3.83 12.88
N PHE A 16 10.45 -4.78 13.83
CA PHE A 16 9.24 -4.93 14.65
C PHE A 16 8.82 -3.64 15.37
N SER A 17 9.77 -2.89 15.93
CA SER A 17 9.48 -1.64 16.67
C SER A 17 8.72 -0.64 15.81
N THR A 18 9.17 -0.40 14.58
CA THR A 18 8.51 0.53 13.64
C THR A 18 7.12 0.06 13.22
N LEU A 19 6.94 -1.26 13.04
CA LEU A 19 5.63 -1.84 12.75
C LEU A 19 4.68 -1.71 13.95
N ALA A 20 5.18 -1.96 15.16
CA ALA A 20 4.41 -1.81 16.39
C ALA A 20 3.97 -0.36 16.62
N ASP A 21 4.86 0.61 16.37
CA ASP A 21 4.56 2.04 16.46
C ASP A 21 3.45 2.48 15.50
N SER A 22 3.37 1.84 14.32
CA SER A 22 2.30 2.08 13.34
C SER A 22 0.92 1.69 13.89
N THR A 23 0.86 0.68 14.76
CA THR A 23 -0.37 0.22 15.43
C THR A 23 -0.59 0.78 16.83
N ALA A 24 0.31 1.65 17.32
CA ALA A 24 0.29 2.12 18.69
C ALA A 24 -0.80 3.18 18.95
N GLY A 25 -1.19 3.29 20.22
CA GLY A 25 -2.10 4.32 20.72
C GLY A 25 -3.59 4.05 20.51
N GLY A 26 -3.97 2.78 20.29
CA GLY A 26 -5.37 2.39 20.10
C GLY A 26 -5.98 2.86 18.76
N ARG A 27 -5.14 3.30 17.83
CA ARG A 27 -5.54 3.68 16.48
C ARG A 27 -5.85 2.43 15.66
N GLN A 28 -6.98 2.45 14.95
CA GLN A 28 -7.28 1.44 13.95
C GLN A 28 -6.63 1.88 12.63
N VAL A 29 -5.62 1.13 12.21
CA VAL A 29 -4.91 1.39 10.95
C VAL A 29 -5.22 0.22 10.04
N ASP A 30 -5.89 0.50 8.92
CA ASP A 30 -6.21 -0.54 7.95
C ASP A 30 -4.93 -1.18 7.39
N GLY A 31 -4.97 -2.49 7.17
CA GLY A 31 -3.82 -3.29 6.78
C GLY A 31 -2.82 -3.60 7.90
N PHE A 32 -2.97 -3.05 9.11
CA PHE A 32 -2.12 -3.37 10.25
C PHE A 32 -2.95 -3.92 11.43
N HIS A 33 -2.50 -5.05 11.97
CA HIS A 33 -3.21 -5.69 13.08
C HIS A 33 -2.24 -6.34 14.06
N GLY A 34 -2.38 -5.99 15.35
CA GLY A 34 -1.66 -6.62 16.45
C GLY A 34 -2.40 -7.85 16.95
N ILE A 35 -1.73 -9.00 17.00
CA ILE A 35 -2.29 -10.28 17.43
C ILE A 35 -1.37 -11.00 18.42
N SER A 36 -1.93 -11.92 19.21
CA SER A 36 -1.15 -12.87 20.01
C SER A 36 -0.74 -14.08 19.16
N ILE A 37 0.34 -14.77 19.59
CA ILE A 37 0.76 -16.04 18.98
C ILE A 37 -0.32 -17.11 19.22
N GLU A 38 -0.98 -17.08 20.37
CA GLU A 38 -2.06 -17.99 20.72
C GLU A 38 -3.25 -17.85 19.76
N TYR A 39 -3.55 -16.65 19.28
CA TYR A 39 -4.62 -16.44 18.30
C TYR A 39 -4.34 -17.15 16.97
N MET A 40 -3.07 -17.30 16.58
CA MET A 40 -2.66 -18.03 15.37
C MET A 40 -3.04 -19.52 15.43
N ARG A 41 -3.23 -20.09 16.63
CA ARG A 41 -3.67 -21.48 16.82
C ARG A 41 -5.19 -21.66 16.66
N SER A 42 -5.93 -20.56 16.57
CA SER A 42 -7.39 -20.61 16.48
C SER A 42 -7.85 -21.04 15.09
N PRO A 43 -8.91 -21.88 14.98
CA PRO A 43 -9.59 -22.13 13.71
C PRO A 43 -10.19 -20.87 13.08
N LYS A 44 -10.40 -19.82 13.88
CA LYS A 44 -10.93 -18.52 13.43
C LYS A 44 -9.84 -17.49 13.12
N PHE A 45 -8.58 -17.90 13.10
CA PHE A 45 -7.47 -17.02 12.79
C PHE A 45 -7.70 -16.31 11.44
N LEU A 46 -7.85 -14.98 11.48
CA LEU A 46 -8.10 -14.11 10.32
C LEU A 46 -9.14 -14.68 9.34
N ALA A 47 -10.19 -15.33 9.85
CA ALA A 47 -11.12 -16.08 9.01
C ALA A 47 -11.81 -15.21 7.94
N ALA A 48 -12.10 -13.94 8.26
CA ALA A 48 -12.67 -12.97 7.32
C ALA A 48 -11.72 -12.65 6.15
N ASP A 49 -10.41 -12.68 6.39
CA ASP A 49 -9.40 -12.36 5.38
C ASP A 49 -8.99 -13.60 4.57
N GLY A 50 -9.36 -14.81 5.01
CA GLY A 50 -8.94 -16.09 4.41
C GLY A 50 -7.90 -16.85 5.23
N GLY A 51 -7.65 -16.42 6.47
CA GLY A 51 -6.84 -17.13 7.46
C GLY A 51 -5.41 -17.41 7.03
N TRP A 52 -4.96 -18.64 7.24
CA TRP A 52 -3.59 -19.06 6.93
C TRP A 52 -3.21 -18.91 5.45
N ASN A 53 -4.18 -18.93 4.53
CA ASN A 53 -3.92 -18.74 3.10
C ASN A 53 -3.40 -17.33 2.76
N ARG A 54 -3.55 -16.36 3.67
CA ARG A 54 -3.02 -15.00 3.52
C ARG A 54 -1.63 -14.81 4.11
N VAL A 55 -1.13 -15.77 4.89
CA VAL A 55 0.15 -15.63 5.57
C VAL A 55 1.27 -16.02 4.62
N VAL A 56 1.97 -15.04 4.09
CA VAL A 56 3.04 -15.27 3.09
C VAL A 56 4.44 -15.31 3.70
N TRP A 57 4.64 -14.66 4.84
CA TRP A 57 5.94 -14.54 5.48
C TRP A 57 5.82 -14.45 7.01
N LEU A 58 6.69 -15.17 7.71
CA LEU A 58 6.81 -15.15 9.16
C LEU A 58 8.21 -15.62 9.63
N PRO A 59 8.71 -15.15 10.79
CA PRO A 59 9.98 -15.63 11.34
C PRO A 59 9.96 -17.13 11.65
N LYS A 60 11.07 -17.82 11.41
CA LYS A 60 11.23 -19.27 11.60
C LYS A 60 10.81 -19.73 13.00
N GLU A 61 11.20 -18.99 14.03
CA GLU A 61 10.82 -19.26 15.43
C GLU A 61 9.29 -19.29 15.62
N VAL A 62 8.57 -18.39 14.95
CA VAL A 62 7.09 -18.36 14.99
C VAL A 62 6.55 -19.55 14.21
N LYS A 63 7.15 -19.87 13.05
CA LYS A 63 6.76 -21.02 12.21
C LYS A 63 6.76 -22.30 13.01
N GLU A 64 7.85 -22.55 13.72
CA GLU A 64 8.06 -23.76 14.51
C GLU A 64 7.06 -23.86 15.66
N ARG A 65 6.77 -22.74 16.35
CA ARG A 65 5.82 -22.70 17.49
C ARG A 65 4.36 -22.99 17.15
N VAL A 66 3.97 -22.77 15.90
CA VAL A 66 2.57 -22.91 15.45
C VAL A 66 2.42 -23.90 14.30
N LYS A 67 3.50 -24.60 13.92
CA LYS A 67 3.58 -25.49 12.76
C LYS A 67 2.43 -26.48 12.70
N ASP A 68 2.06 -27.07 13.83
CA ASP A 68 1.01 -28.07 13.95
C ASP A 68 -0.40 -27.52 13.67
N PHE A 69 -0.58 -26.20 13.77
CA PHE A 69 -1.85 -25.52 13.54
C PHE A 69 -1.94 -24.90 12.13
N ILE A 70 -0.85 -24.88 11.38
CA ILE A 70 -0.84 -24.40 10.00
C ILE A 70 -1.36 -25.53 9.09
N PRO A 71 -2.29 -25.25 8.16
CA PRO A 71 -2.69 -26.23 7.15
C PRO A 71 -1.48 -26.77 6.38
N LYS A 72 -1.42 -28.11 6.23
CA LYS A 72 -0.31 -28.81 5.56
C LYS A 72 -0.08 -28.34 4.13
N GLU A 73 -1.12 -27.86 3.47
CA GLU A 73 -1.07 -27.35 2.08
C GLU A 73 -0.29 -26.03 1.96
N VAL A 74 -0.21 -25.26 3.06
CA VAL A 74 0.37 -23.90 3.07
C VAL A 74 1.68 -23.85 3.83
N VAL A 75 1.89 -24.70 4.85
CA VAL A 75 3.04 -24.62 5.75
C VAL A 75 4.40 -24.54 5.05
N ASP A 76 4.61 -25.30 3.97
CA ASP A 76 5.87 -25.31 3.22
C ASP A 76 6.00 -24.15 2.22
N LYS A 77 4.88 -23.52 1.89
CA LYS A 77 4.78 -22.38 0.96
C LYS A 77 5.05 -21.03 1.63
N ILE A 78 4.91 -20.93 2.95
CA ILE A 78 5.21 -19.71 3.72
C ILE A 78 6.72 -19.49 3.81
N ALA A 79 7.18 -18.31 3.38
CA ALA A 79 8.58 -17.92 3.46
C ALA A 79 8.99 -17.48 4.87
N THR A 80 10.29 -17.60 5.16
CA THR A 80 10.93 -17.13 6.39
C THR A 80 11.97 -16.05 6.09
N GLU A 81 12.59 -15.52 7.14
CA GLU A 81 13.72 -14.58 7.06
C GLU A 81 14.95 -15.16 6.36
N GLU A 82 15.09 -16.50 6.33
CA GLU A 82 16.17 -17.20 5.65
C GLU A 82 15.89 -17.33 4.14
N ASP A 83 14.61 -17.42 3.75
CA ASP A 83 14.21 -17.57 2.34
C ASP A 83 14.12 -16.22 1.61
N ALA A 84 13.53 -15.21 2.26
CA ALA A 84 13.23 -13.93 1.63
C ALA A 84 13.52 -12.75 2.57
N GLN A 85 14.38 -11.84 2.11
CA GLN A 85 14.72 -10.60 2.83
C GLN A 85 14.03 -9.36 2.26
N ASN A 86 13.55 -9.42 1.01
CA ASN A 86 12.93 -8.30 0.30
C ASN A 86 11.60 -8.72 -0.33
N VAL A 87 10.73 -7.74 -0.61
CA VAL A 87 9.42 -7.96 -1.25
C VAL A 87 9.54 -8.66 -2.61
N ASP A 88 10.52 -8.28 -3.45
CA ASP A 88 10.68 -8.87 -4.79
C ASP A 88 11.09 -10.34 -4.73
N ALA A 89 12.03 -10.68 -3.83
CA ALA A 89 12.44 -12.05 -3.57
C ALA A 89 11.27 -12.89 -3.03
N LEU A 90 10.48 -12.31 -2.12
CA LEU A 90 9.27 -12.95 -1.59
C LEU A 90 8.26 -13.23 -2.71
N LYS A 91 7.99 -12.27 -3.60
CA LYS A 91 7.06 -12.46 -4.72
C LYS A 91 7.50 -13.58 -5.65
N ALA A 92 8.81 -13.67 -5.95
CA ALA A 92 9.34 -14.75 -6.78
C ALA A 92 9.13 -16.13 -6.14
N LEU A 93 9.46 -16.27 -4.85
CA LEU A 93 9.29 -17.53 -4.11
C LEU A 93 7.82 -17.95 -3.98
N LEU A 94 6.91 -17.00 -3.79
CA LEU A 94 5.48 -17.30 -3.69
C LEU A 94 4.92 -17.83 -5.01
N LYS A 95 5.41 -17.34 -6.16
CA LYS A 95 5.06 -17.86 -7.48
C LYS A 95 5.64 -19.25 -7.70
N GLU A 96 6.90 -19.46 -7.35
CA GLU A 96 7.56 -20.76 -7.51
C GLU A 96 6.91 -21.87 -6.65
N LYS A 97 6.45 -21.52 -5.44
CA LYS A 97 5.80 -22.47 -4.52
C LYS A 97 4.29 -22.58 -4.71
N ASP A 98 3.71 -21.92 -5.72
CA ASP A 98 2.26 -21.87 -5.97
C ASP A 98 1.46 -21.52 -4.71
N HIS A 99 1.83 -20.42 -4.04
CA HIS A 99 1.14 -19.97 -2.84
C HIS A 99 -0.31 -19.55 -3.16
N PRO A 100 -1.33 -19.89 -2.35
CA PRO A 100 -2.74 -19.54 -2.62
C PRO A 100 -3.03 -18.04 -2.86
N VAL A 101 -2.11 -17.17 -2.42
CA VAL A 101 -2.20 -15.72 -2.61
C VAL A 101 -1.98 -15.30 -4.07
N VAL A 102 -1.23 -16.08 -4.84
CA VAL A 102 -0.87 -15.75 -6.23
C VAL A 102 -2.10 -15.75 -7.12
N ALA A 103 -3.01 -16.72 -6.94
CA ALA A 103 -4.29 -16.77 -7.65
C ALA A 103 -5.14 -15.51 -7.41
N ARG A 104 -5.04 -14.90 -6.22
CA ARG A 104 -5.71 -13.63 -5.94
C ARG A 104 -5.05 -12.44 -6.61
N TRP A 105 -3.72 -12.43 -6.77
CA TRP A 105 -3.06 -11.34 -7.50
C TRP A 105 -3.51 -11.27 -8.95
N GLU A 106 -3.74 -12.41 -9.58
CA GLU A 106 -4.28 -12.47 -10.95
C GLU A 106 -5.72 -11.97 -10.99
N ALA A 107 -6.53 -12.31 -9.99
CA ALA A 107 -7.89 -11.79 -9.86
C ALA A 107 -7.91 -10.28 -9.56
N GLU A 108 -7.06 -9.79 -8.67
CA GLU A 108 -6.96 -8.37 -8.30
C GLU A 108 -6.38 -7.54 -9.46
N ALA A 109 -5.41 -8.07 -10.23
CA ALA A 109 -4.93 -7.44 -11.45
C ALA A 109 -6.00 -7.36 -12.54
N ALA A 110 -6.81 -8.40 -12.71
CA ALA A 110 -7.95 -8.39 -13.63
C ALA A 110 -9.03 -7.39 -13.21
N VAL A 111 -9.23 -7.20 -11.90
CA VAL A 111 -10.17 -6.20 -11.35
C VAL A 111 -9.60 -4.78 -11.45
N GLU A 112 -8.29 -4.59 -11.25
CA GLU A 112 -7.63 -3.29 -11.51
C GLU A 112 -7.65 -2.93 -13.00
N GLU A 113 -7.40 -3.88 -13.91
CA GLU A 113 -7.54 -3.64 -15.35
C GLU A 113 -8.98 -3.32 -15.74
N ALA A 114 -9.97 -4.00 -15.13
CA ALA A 114 -11.38 -3.70 -15.36
C ALA A 114 -11.80 -2.34 -14.76
N ALA A 115 -11.32 -1.98 -13.58
CA ALA A 115 -11.61 -0.70 -12.93
C ALA A 115 -10.91 0.47 -13.64
N VAL A 116 -9.69 0.24 -14.15
CA VAL A 116 -9.01 1.21 -15.02
C VAL A 116 -9.79 1.33 -16.32
N ALA A 117 -10.22 0.24 -16.96
CA ALA A 117 -11.06 0.25 -18.17
C ALA A 117 -12.41 0.98 -17.98
N GLU A 118 -13.10 0.76 -16.87
CA GLU A 118 -14.31 1.52 -16.51
C GLU A 118 -13.99 3.00 -16.25
N ALA A 119 -12.87 3.33 -15.60
CA ALA A 119 -12.49 4.71 -15.36
C ALA A 119 -12.14 5.49 -16.64
N ILE A 120 -11.50 4.84 -17.64
CA ILE A 120 -11.29 5.46 -18.97
C ILE A 120 -12.58 5.60 -19.77
N GLU A 121 -13.56 4.68 -19.61
CA GLU A 121 -14.90 4.84 -20.21
C GLU A 121 -15.71 5.96 -19.54
N GLU A 122 -15.65 6.10 -18.21
CA GLU A 122 -16.34 7.15 -17.47
C GLU A 122 -15.74 8.56 -17.72
N GLU A 123 -14.41 8.69 -17.80
CA GLU A 123 -13.77 9.95 -18.22
C GLU A 123 -14.04 10.28 -19.70
N GLY A 124 -14.20 9.26 -20.56
CA GLY A 124 -14.57 9.42 -21.96
C GLY A 124 -16.04 9.82 -22.19
N ALA A 125 -16.92 9.49 -21.24
CA ALA A 125 -18.36 9.76 -21.33
C ALA A 125 -18.76 11.19 -20.90
N MET A 126 -17.89 11.94 -20.22
CA MET A 126 -18.15 13.34 -19.86
C MET A 126 -17.75 14.31 -20.98
N LEU A 127 -18.52 14.31 -22.08
CA LEU A 127 -18.63 15.51 -22.92
C LEU A 127 -19.34 16.61 -22.11
N PRO A 128 -18.85 17.86 -22.10
CA PRO A 128 -19.42 18.89 -21.25
C PRO A 128 -20.80 19.28 -21.81
N VAL A 129 -21.86 18.99 -21.06
CA VAL A 129 -23.13 19.69 -21.26
C VAL A 129 -22.86 21.15 -20.87
N ALA A 130 -22.73 22.00 -21.89
CA ALA A 130 -22.62 23.43 -21.74
C ALA A 130 -23.88 23.99 -21.07
N SER A 131 -23.88 24.13 -19.74
CA SER A 131 -24.73 25.09 -19.06
C SER A 131 -23.99 26.43 -19.03
N ALA A 132 -24.34 27.28 -19.99
CA ALA A 132 -23.98 28.69 -19.97
C ALA A 132 -24.43 29.34 -18.64
N ALA A 133 -23.61 30.26 -18.14
CA ALA A 133 -23.85 31.17 -17.01
C ALA A 133 -23.45 30.68 -15.59
N THR A 134 -22.14 30.64 -15.33
CA THR A 134 -21.58 31.31 -14.15
C THR A 134 -20.12 31.68 -14.42
N LEU A 135 -19.86 32.98 -14.50
CA LEU A 135 -18.56 33.58 -14.80
C LEU A 135 -17.49 33.25 -13.72
N PRO A 136 -16.20 33.27 -14.08
CA PRO A 136 -15.11 32.96 -13.17
C PRO A 136 -14.80 34.17 -12.27
N ILE A 137 -14.58 33.94 -10.97
CA ILE A 137 -14.02 34.95 -10.07
C ILE A 137 -12.62 34.50 -9.62
N THR A 138 -11.65 35.24 -10.14
CA THR A 138 -10.20 35.11 -10.01
C THR A 138 -9.70 35.64 -8.66
N ALA A 139 -8.75 34.95 -8.01
CA ALA A 139 -7.88 35.58 -7.00
C ALA A 139 -6.49 34.93 -7.03
N GLY A 140 -5.45 35.69 -7.38
CA GLY A 140 -4.05 35.34 -7.08
C GLY A 140 -3.14 34.90 -8.24
N GLY A 141 -3.62 34.86 -9.48
CA GLY A 141 -2.81 35.03 -10.68
C GLY A 141 -1.78 33.96 -11.09
N PHE A 142 -1.47 32.92 -10.30
CA PHE A 142 -0.60 31.83 -10.75
C PHE A 142 -0.97 30.49 -10.11
N LYS A 143 -1.24 29.47 -10.95
CA LYS A 143 -1.38 28.07 -10.54
C LYS A 143 -0.21 27.29 -11.13
N ILE A 144 0.70 26.82 -10.29
CA ILE A 144 1.86 26.01 -10.72
C ILE A 144 1.54 24.55 -10.40
N ILE A 145 1.53 23.68 -11.41
CA ILE A 145 1.32 22.23 -11.26
C ILE A 145 2.55 21.53 -11.82
N LEU A 146 3.22 20.72 -11.01
CA LEU A 146 4.37 19.90 -11.40
C LEU A 146 4.01 18.42 -11.19
N LYS A 147 4.11 17.60 -12.24
CA LYS A 147 3.96 16.15 -12.16
C LYS A 147 5.27 15.49 -12.60
N ASP A 148 5.79 14.56 -11.80
CA ASP A 148 7.03 13.79 -11.99
C ASP A 148 8.30 14.62 -12.31
N ALA A 149 8.50 15.75 -11.62
CA ALA A 149 9.66 16.63 -11.84
C ALA A 149 10.73 16.51 -10.72
N LYS A 150 12.01 16.39 -11.10
CA LYS A 150 13.16 16.60 -10.21
C LYS A 150 13.77 17.99 -10.45
N ILE A 151 13.64 18.89 -9.49
CA ILE A 151 14.14 20.27 -9.60
C ILE A 151 15.36 20.47 -8.70
N TYR A 152 16.47 20.92 -9.27
CA TYR A 152 17.67 21.34 -8.52
C TYR A 152 17.95 22.82 -8.80
N ALA A 153 17.74 23.68 -7.80
CA ALA A 153 17.97 25.11 -7.92
C ALA A 153 18.57 25.69 -6.62
N LYS A 154 19.51 26.64 -6.76
CA LYS A 154 20.13 27.30 -5.60
C LYS A 154 19.26 28.44 -5.03
N LYS A 155 18.37 29.04 -5.82
CA LYS A 155 17.33 30.01 -5.39
C LYS A 155 16.23 30.14 -6.44
N VAL A 156 14.96 30.20 -6.03
CA VAL A 156 13.79 30.44 -6.89
C VAL A 156 12.98 31.62 -6.34
N ILE A 157 12.62 32.59 -7.19
CA ILE A 157 11.81 33.77 -6.81
C ILE A 157 10.66 33.92 -7.81
N ILE A 158 9.42 33.83 -7.33
CA ILE A 158 8.20 34.03 -8.12
C ILE A 158 7.63 35.40 -7.77
N ARG A 159 7.50 36.29 -8.75
CA ARG A 159 6.88 37.62 -8.58
C ARG A 159 5.77 37.81 -9.59
N SER A 160 4.61 38.24 -9.11
CA SER A 160 3.59 38.85 -9.96
C SER A 160 4.10 40.21 -10.41
N MET A 161 4.35 40.41 -11.70
CA MET A 161 4.47 41.77 -12.23
C MET A 161 3.08 42.42 -12.22
N LYS A 162 2.93 43.56 -11.55
CA LYS A 162 1.78 44.45 -11.73
C LYS A 162 2.20 45.53 -12.72
N ASP A 163 1.52 45.60 -13.85
CA ASP A 163 1.65 46.70 -14.80
C ASP A 163 1.26 48.03 -14.15
N ASN A 164 2.13 49.00 -14.32
CA ASN A 164 1.98 50.37 -13.85
C ASN A 164 0.90 51.09 -14.68
N LYS A 165 -0.20 51.54 -14.07
CA LYS A 165 -1.11 52.51 -14.70
C LYS A 165 -1.44 53.65 -13.73
N LYS A 166 -0.68 54.73 -13.95
CA LYS A 166 -0.85 56.14 -13.58
C LYS A 166 -2.20 56.54 -12.95
N ALA A 167 -2.04 57.26 -11.84
CA ALA A 167 -2.98 58.22 -11.30
C ALA A 167 -3.58 59.15 -12.36
N LYS A 168 -4.88 59.40 -12.26
CA LYS A 168 -5.53 60.60 -12.77
C LYS A 168 -6.34 61.20 -11.62
N GLY A 169 -5.77 62.25 -11.04
CA GLY A 169 -6.32 63.19 -10.08
C GLY A 169 -5.48 64.44 -10.23
#